data_AF-A0A519QN00-F1
#
_entry.id   AF-A0A519QN00-F1
#
_cell.length_a   1.000
_cell.length_b   1.000
_cell.length_c   1.000
_cell.angle_alpha   90.00
_cell.angle_beta   90.00
_cell.angle_gamma   90.00
#
_symmetry.space_group_name_H-M   'P 1'
#
loop_
_entity.id
_entity.type
_entity.pdbx_description
1 polymer ?
#
loop_
_entity_poly.entity_id
_entity_poly.type
_entity_poly.pdbx_seq_one_letter_code
_entity_poly.pdbx_strand_id
1 'polypeptide(L)' 'GLNKIYKPEDLTIIKTYRFEGDSDPGDSSVLYILEDKDHQVGYILDAYGMYSSQEGAGFDDFLKKIPTADRDMQELLS' A
#
# COMPACT_ATOMS: atom_id res chain seq x y z
N GLY A 1 13.32 11.38 2.71
CA GLY A 1 14.60 10.97 2.10
C GLY A 1 14.96 9.57 2.58
N LEU A 2 15.51 8.72 1.71
CA LEU A 2 15.68 7.24 1.77
C LEU A 2 16.33 6.59 3.02
N ASN A 3 16.51 7.32 4.14
CA ASN A 3 17.10 6.84 5.40
C ASN A 3 16.09 6.71 6.56
N LYS A 4 14.78 6.75 6.28
CA LYS A 4 13.76 6.54 7.32
C LYS A 4 13.34 5.09 7.33
N ILE A 5 13.52 4.43 8.47
CA ILE A 5 12.95 3.12 8.75
C ILE A 5 11.58 3.37 9.38
N TYR A 6 10.52 2.95 8.70
CA TYR A 6 9.15 3.12 9.19
C TYR A 6 8.67 1.88 9.91
N LYS A 7 8.00 2.07 11.04
CA LYS A 7 7.15 1.05 11.65
C LYS A 7 5.71 1.19 11.12
N PRO A 8 4.86 0.16 11.23
CA PRO A 8 3.48 0.26 10.77
C PRO A 8 2.72 1.43 11.42
N GLU A 9 2.99 1.70 12.70
CA GLU A 9 2.42 2.80 13.48
C GLU A 9 2.90 4.21 13.07
N ASP A 10 3.92 4.31 12.22
CA ASP A 10 4.42 5.58 11.67
C ASP A 10 3.75 5.96 10.36
N LEU A 11 2.99 5.04 9.79
CA LEU A 11 2.34 5.16 8.49
C LEU A 11 0.83 5.08 8.66
N THR A 12 0.11 5.66 7.71
CA THR A 12 -1.33 5.47 7.58
C THR A 12 -1.65 5.26 6.12
N ILE A 13 -2.36 4.17 5.79
CA ILE A 13 -2.87 3.95 4.43
C ILE A 13 -4.01 4.94 4.22
N ILE A 14 -3.79 5.93 3.38
CA ILE A 14 -4.80 6.94 3.06
C ILE A 14 -5.59 6.59 1.80
N LYS A 15 -5.08 5.68 0.97
CA LYS A 15 -5.79 5.19 -0.23
C LYS A 15 -5.27 3.84 -0.70
N THR A 16 -6.16 3.05 -1.30
CA THR A 16 -5.80 1.79 -1.95
C THR A 16 -6.42 1.76 -3.34
N TYR A 17 -5.63 1.42 -4.35
CA TYR A 17 -6.10 1.17 -5.71
C TYR A 17 -5.76 -0.26 -6.10
N ARG A 18 -6.74 -0.98 -6.63
CA ARG A 18 -6.54 -2.34 -7.14
C ARG A 18 -6.66 -2.30 -8.65
N PHE A 19 -5.64 -2.80 -9.32
CA PHE A 19 -5.57 -2.94 -10.76
C PHE A 19 -5.65 -4.44 -11.06
N GLU A 20 -6.70 -4.85 -11.77
CA GLU A 20 -6.83 -6.21 -12.30
C GLU A 20 -6.54 -6.13 -13.79
N GLY A 21 -5.53 -6.83 -14.28
CA GLY A 21 -5.22 -6.89 -15.71
C GLY A 21 -6.33 -7.62 -16.48
N ASP A 22 -6.72 -7.09 -17.63
CA ASP A 22 -7.78 -7.63 -18.49
C ASP A 22 -7.50 -9.04 -19.06
N SER A 23 -6.28 -9.57 -18.92
CA SER A 23 -5.82 -10.70 -19.77
C SER A 23 -5.19 -11.90 -19.03
N ASP A 24 -4.74 -11.75 -17.79
CA ASP A 24 -4.23 -12.89 -17.01
C ASP A 24 -4.57 -12.71 -15.52
N PRO A 25 -5.15 -13.72 -14.85
CA PRO A 25 -5.46 -13.66 -13.41
C PRO A 25 -4.19 -13.51 -12.54
N GLY A 26 -3.00 -13.68 -13.11
CA GLY A 26 -1.69 -13.39 -12.52
C GLY A 26 -1.16 -11.97 -12.77
N ASP A 27 -1.92 -11.04 -13.34
CA ASP A 27 -1.53 -9.63 -13.49
C ASP A 27 -2.41 -8.71 -12.63
N SER A 28 -2.45 -8.97 -11.32
CA SER A 28 -3.16 -8.11 -10.38
C SER A 28 -2.16 -7.29 -9.57
N SER A 29 -2.30 -5.97 -9.53
CA SER A 29 -1.46 -5.10 -8.71
C SER A 29 -2.29 -4.28 -7.73
N VAL A 30 -1.79 -4.07 -6.52
CA VAL A 30 -2.39 -3.19 -5.52
C VAL A 30 -1.43 -2.05 -5.22
N LEU A 31 -1.91 -0.82 -5.37
CA LEU A 31 -1.20 0.41 -5.01
C LEU A 31 -1.77 0.96 -3.70
N TYR A 32 -0.97 0.95 -2.64
CA TYR A 32 -1.27 1.59 -1.36
C TYR A 32 -0.63 2.97 -1.31
N ILE A 33 -1.40 4.01 -1.03
CA ILE A 33 -0.88 5.35 -0.76
C ILE A 33 -0.80 5.53 0.75
N LEU A 34 0.37 5.92 1.23
CA LEU A 34 0.71 6.04 2.64
C LEU A 34 1.03 7.48 2.97
N GLU A 35 0.64 7.94 4.15
CA GLU A 35 1.08 9.20 4.74
C GLU A 35 1.87 8.89 6.01
N ASP A 36 3.04 9.52 6.19
CA ASP A 36 3.79 9.44 7.44
C ASP A 36 3.36 10.53 8.44
N LYS A 37 3.84 10.43 9.69
CA LYS A 37 3.56 11.41 10.75
C LYS A 37 4.04 12.84 10.44
N ASP A 38 4.93 13.02 9.46
CA ASP A 38 5.41 14.32 8.99
C ASP A 38 4.63 14.82 7.75
N HIS A 39 3.48 14.20 7.43
CA HIS A 39 2.66 14.48 6.25
C HIS A 39 3.37 14.25 4.92
N GLN A 40 4.43 13.43 4.90
CA GLN A 40 5.05 13.00 3.65
C GLN A 40 4.25 11.83 3.08
N VAL A 41 3.91 11.94 1.81
CA VAL A 41 3.18 10.90 1.09
C VAL A 41 4.16 9.96 0.38
N GLY A 42 3.97 8.65 0.59
CA GLY A 42 4.69 7.56 -0.06
C GLY A 42 3.74 6.57 -0.70
N TYR A 43 4.27 5.60 -1.44
CA TYR A 43 3.47 4.56 -2.08
C TYR A 43 4.07 3.15 -2.00
N ILE A 44 3.16 2.24 -1.71
CA ILE A 44 3.09 0.79 -1.79
C ILE A 44 2.76 0.18 -3.16
N LEU A 45 3.64 -0.39 -3.98
CA LEU A 45 3.17 -1.18 -5.15
C LEU A 45 3.40 -2.67 -4.92
N ASP A 46 2.31 -3.41 -4.79
CA ASP A 46 2.30 -4.86 -4.62
C ASP A 46 1.75 -5.53 -5.89
N ALA A 47 2.63 -6.12 -6.70
CA ALA A 47 2.25 -6.81 -7.93
C ALA A 47 2.13 -8.32 -7.66
N TYR A 48 0.90 -8.81 -7.54
CA TYR A 48 0.57 -10.22 -7.48
C TYR A 48 0.66 -10.81 -8.91
N GLY A 49 1.72 -11.58 -9.16
CA GLY A 49 1.90 -12.31 -10.41
C GLY A 49 2.98 -13.39 -10.37
N MET A 50 3.30 -14.02 -11.51
CA MET A 50 4.29 -15.12 -11.61
C MET A 50 5.68 -14.76 -11.06
N TYR A 51 5.96 -13.47 -10.87
CA TYR A 51 7.18 -12.93 -10.26
C TYR A 51 7.05 -12.55 -8.77
N SER A 52 5.92 -12.85 -8.11
CA SER A 52 5.74 -12.75 -6.66
C SER A 52 6.53 -13.86 -5.95
N SER A 53 7.80 -13.99 -6.30
CA SER A 53 8.76 -14.87 -5.67
C SER A 53 8.98 -14.38 -4.25
N GLN A 54 8.14 -14.89 -3.35
CA GLN A 54 8.46 -15.04 -1.93
C GLN A 54 8.89 -13.75 -1.20
N GLU A 55 8.22 -12.63 -1.46
CA GLU A 55 8.36 -11.45 -0.60
C GLU A 55 7.72 -11.82 0.75
N GLY A 56 8.59 -12.18 1.70
CA GLY A 56 8.27 -13.06 2.82
C GLY A 56 7.13 -12.61 3.72
N ALA A 57 6.59 -13.56 4.49
CA ALA A 57 5.47 -13.40 5.44
C ALA A 57 5.53 -12.15 6.34
N GLY A 58 6.73 -11.57 6.56
CA GLY A 58 6.89 -10.32 7.31
C GLY A 58 6.37 -9.06 6.62
N PHE A 59 6.32 -9.00 5.28
CA PHE A 59 5.81 -7.83 4.56
C PHE A 59 4.28 -7.78 4.57
N ASP A 60 3.63 -8.92 4.35
CA ASP A 60 2.18 -9.04 4.45
C ASP A 60 1.70 -8.74 5.90
N ASP A 61 2.41 -9.24 6.90
CA ASP A 61 2.16 -8.92 8.32
C ASP A 61 2.41 -7.43 8.64
N PHE A 62 3.43 -6.81 8.02
CA PHE A 62 3.69 -5.38 8.13
C PHE A 62 2.53 -4.55 7.57
N LEU A 63 2.09 -4.83 6.33
CA LEU A 63 0.98 -4.11 5.68
C LEU A 63 -0.32 -4.21 6.50
N LYS A 64 -0.64 -5.41 7.01
CA LYS A 64 -1.83 -5.64 7.86
C LYS A 64 -1.83 -4.85 9.17
N LYS A 65 -0.66 -4.42 9.65
CA LYS A 65 -0.51 -3.64 10.88
C LYS A 65 -0.59 -2.13 10.66
N ILE A 66 -0.54 -1.66 9.40
CA ILE A 66 -0.66 -0.24 9.11
C ILE A 66 -2.13 0.17 9.28
N PRO A 67 -2.44 1.20 10.10
CA PRO A 67 -3.79 1.71 10.20
C PRO A 67 -4.25 2.30 8.85
N THR A 68 -5.49 2.02 8.47
CA THR A 68 -6.15 2.65 7.32
C THR A 68 -6.91 3.88 7.79
N ALA A 69 -6.72 5.01 7.11
CA ALA A 69 -7.56 6.17 7.32
C ALA A 69 -8.97 5.83 6.84
N ASP A 70 -9.96 5.90 7.72
CA ASP A 70 -11.39 5.83 7.40
C ASP A 70 -11.82 7.16 6.74
N ARG A 71 -11.08 7.58 5.71
CA ARG A 71 -11.40 8.77 4.92
C ARG A 71 -12.35 8.32 3.83
N ASP A 72 -13.62 8.59 4.05
CA ASP A 72 -14.67 8.45 3.04
C ASP A 72 -14.18 9.08 1.73
N MET A 73 -14.17 8.27 0.66
CA MET A 73 -13.58 8.62 -0.63
C MET A 73 -14.16 9.91 -1.24
N GLN A 74 -15.32 10.37 -0.74
CA GLN A 74 -16.04 11.56 -1.17
C GLN A 74 -15.41 12.89 -0.72
N GLU A 75 -14.72 12.95 0.43
CA GLU A 75 -14.22 14.23 0.97
C GLU A 75 -12.99 14.77 0.24
N LEU A 76 -12.25 13.92 -0.48
CA LEU A 76 -11.01 14.30 -1.17
C LEU A 76 -11.22 14.79 -2.62
N LEU A 77 -12.43 14.66 -3.16
CA LEU A 77 -12.80 15.17 -4.48
C LEU A 77 -13.73 16.40 -4.43
N SER A 78 -14.03 16.90 -3.22
CA SER A 78 -14.85 18.10 -3.01
C SER A 78 -14.02 19.38 -2.92
#